data_AF-A0A4R7G1M8-F1
#
_entry.id   AF-A0A4R7G1M8-F1
#
_cell.length_a   1.000
_cell.length_b   1.000
_cell.length_c   1.000
_cell.angle_alpha   90.00
_cell.angle_beta   90.00
_cell.angle_gamma   90.00
#
_symmetry.space_group_name_H-M   'P 1'
#
loop_
_entity.id
_entity.type
_entity.pdbx_description
1 polymer ?
#
loop_
_entity_poly.entity_id
_entity_poly.type
_entity_poly.pdbx_seq_one_letter_code
_entity_poly.pdbx_strand_id
1 'polypeptide(L)'
;MADALLCGLAPVVGPGTQVLILGSFPGVQSLQLQQYYAHPRNHMWPLLAALWPEHPQPSAYAERCAWLLERGLGLWDVYAACEREGSLDTSIRNAQLNDFVALKQQCPLLVAAAHNGGESFRHAPRVQAVLGLPSYRLPSSSPANASWSFERKLAGWREVMQQTGLRD
;
A
#
# COMPACT_ATOMS: atom_id res chain seq x y z
N MET A 1 -6.20 20.97 21.21
CA MET A 1 -4.83 21.17 20.71
C MET A 1 -4.87 20.84 19.22
N ALA A 2 -4.14 21.55 18.36
CA ALA A 2 -4.01 21.12 16.97
C ALA A 2 -3.29 19.76 16.98
N ASP A 3 -3.79 18.80 16.20
CA ASP A 3 -3.12 17.51 16.07
C ASP A 3 -1.72 17.73 15.49
N ALA A 4 -0.72 16.98 15.96
CA ALA A 4 0.64 17.10 15.45
C ALA A 4 0.69 16.66 13.98
N LEU A 5 1.42 17.41 13.15
CA LEU A 5 1.68 17.01 11.76
C LEU A 5 2.50 15.71 11.74
N LEU A 6 1.92 14.66 11.18
CA LEU A 6 2.56 13.38 10.95
C LEU A 6 3.10 13.32 9.52
N CYS A 7 4.31 12.82 9.35
CA CYS A 7 4.90 12.52 8.05
C CYS A 7 4.80 11.02 7.76
N GLY A 8 4.51 10.69 6.50
CA GLY A 8 4.45 9.33 5.99
C GLY A 8 5.84 8.70 5.87
N LEU A 9 5.88 7.46 5.36
CA LEU A 9 7.12 6.73 5.13
C LEU A 9 7.62 6.94 3.68
N ALA A 10 8.91 6.71 3.47
CA ALA A 10 9.49 6.65 2.14
C ALA A 10 8.92 5.46 1.34
N PRO A 11 8.76 5.56 0.01
CA PRO A 11 8.26 4.45 -0.79
C PRO A 11 9.22 3.26 -0.76
N VAL A 12 8.68 2.04 -0.68
CA VAL A 12 9.43 0.81 -0.95
C VAL A 12 9.23 0.48 -2.42
N VAL A 13 10.14 0.96 -3.26
CA VAL A 13 10.10 0.79 -4.71
C VAL A 13 11.51 0.61 -5.29
N GLY A 14 11.58 0.12 -6.52
CA GLY A 14 12.81 0.08 -7.30
C GLY A 14 12.52 0.09 -8.80
N PRO A 15 13.57 0.07 -9.65
CA PRO A 15 13.39 0.13 -11.11
C PRO A 15 12.54 -1.01 -11.68
N GLY A 16 12.52 -2.17 -11.00
CA GLY A 16 11.73 -3.34 -11.33
C GLY A 16 10.27 -3.31 -10.86
N THR A 17 9.84 -2.27 -10.14
CA THR A 17 8.47 -2.16 -9.64
C THR A 17 7.48 -2.01 -10.80
N GLN A 18 6.55 -2.95 -10.91
CA GLN A 18 5.48 -3.01 -11.90
C GLN A 18 4.14 -2.61 -11.31
N VAL A 19 3.84 -3.01 -10.08
CA VAL A 19 2.58 -2.64 -9.40
C VAL A 19 2.90 -1.94 -8.09
N LEU A 20 2.27 -0.79 -7.88
CA LEU A 20 2.39 -0.04 -6.64
C LEU A 20 1.15 -0.22 -5.77
N ILE A 21 1.30 -0.84 -4.61
CA ILE A 21 0.23 -0.87 -3.60
C ILE A 21 0.23 0.47 -2.86
N LEU A 22 -0.94 1.11 -2.81
CA LEU A 22 -1.14 2.39 -2.15
C LEU A 22 -2.07 2.24 -0.95
N GLY A 23 -1.54 2.41 0.26
CA GLY A 23 -2.36 2.68 1.45
C GLY A 23 -2.83 4.13 1.50
N SER A 24 -3.58 4.48 2.54
CA SER A 24 -3.99 5.86 2.81
C SER A 24 -2.86 6.64 3.48
N PHE A 25 -2.52 6.26 4.71
CA PHE A 25 -1.43 6.81 5.51
C PHE A 25 -0.97 5.76 6.54
N PRO A 26 0.33 5.68 6.90
CA PRO A 26 0.82 4.65 7.81
C PRO A 26 0.15 4.76 9.18
N GLY A 27 -0.25 3.63 9.78
CA GLY A 27 -0.82 3.61 11.14
C GLY A 27 0.22 3.97 12.22
N VAL A 28 -0.21 4.15 13.47
CA VAL A 28 0.66 4.55 14.60
C VAL A 28 1.88 3.63 14.74
N GLN A 29 1.67 2.31 14.75
CA GLN A 29 2.77 1.36 14.87
C GLN A 29 3.70 1.37 13.65
N SER A 30 3.16 1.64 12.46
CA SER A 30 3.97 1.77 11.24
C SER A 30 4.87 2.99 11.29
N LEU A 31 4.37 4.11 11.81
CA LEU A 31 5.18 5.32 12.03
C LEU A 31 6.24 5.11 13.11
N GLN A 32 5.89 4.46 14.22
CA GLN A 32 6.84 4.18 15.30
C GLN A 32 7.99 3.28 14.87
N LEU A 33 7.69 2.22 14.10
CA LEU A 33 8.68 1.26 13.66
C LEU A 33 9.35 1.64 12.34
N GLN A 34 8.86 2.66 11.64
CA GLN A 34 9.24 2.99 10.26
C GLN A 34 9.05 1.79 9.32
N GLN A 35 7.91 1.10 9.45
CA GLN A 35 7.60 -0.11 8.70
C GLN A 35 6.16 -0.10 8.19
N TYR A 36 5.98 -0.35 6.90
CA TYR A 36 4.63 -0.51 6.33
C TYR A 36 3.88 -1.68 6.96
N TYR A 37 2.62 -1.43 7.32
CA TYR A 37 1.68 -2.42 7.83
C TYR A 37 2.20 -3.21 9.05
N ALA A 38 2.85 -2.51 9.98
CA ALA A 38 3.55 -3.11 11.12
C ALA A 38 2.61 -3.67 12.21
N HIS A 39 1.32 -3.29 12.19
CA HIS A 39 0.37 -3.76 13.18
C HIS A 39 0.14 -5.28 13.05
N PRO A 40 0.30 -6.09 14.12
CA PRO A 40 0.26 -7.56 14.02
C PRO A 40 -1.05 -8.13 13.47
N ARG A 41 -2.16 -7.42 13.65
CA ARG A 41 -3.48 -7.81 13.10
C ARG A 41 -3.75 -7.27 11.68
N ASN A 42 -2.79 -6.58 11.05
CA ASN A 42 -2.94 -6.16 9.66
C ASN A 42 -2.67 -7.35 8.75
N HIS A 43 -3.58 -7.61 7.82
CA HIS A 43 -3.49 -8.76 6.92
C HIS A 43 -2.59 -8.53 5.71
N MET A 44 -1.92 -7.38 5.56
CA MET A 44 -1.09 -7.09 4.38
C MET A 44 -0.06 -8.19 4.11
N TRP A 45 0.83 -8.42 5.08
CA TRP A 45 1.92 -9.39 4.92
C TRP A 45 1.42 -10.83 4.76
N PRO A 46 0.41 -11.29 5.54
CA PRO A 46 -0.26 -12.57 5.30
C PRO A 46 -0.94 -12.69 3.92
N LEU A 47 -1.60 -11.64 3.43
CA LEU A 47 -2.22 -11.64 2.10
C LEU A 47 -1.16 -11.79 1.02
N LEU A 48 -0.07 -11.02 1.10
CA LEU A 48 1.06 -11.12 0.17
C LEU A 48 1.68 -12.52 0.19
N ALA A 49 1.92 -13.11 1.37
CA ALA A 49 2.44 -14.48 1.45
C ALA A 49 1.49 -15.52 0.81
N ALA A 50 0.18 -15.33 0.94
CA ALA A 50 -0.82 -16.22 0.36
C ALA A 50 -1.05 -16.02 -1.15
N LEU A 51 -0.53 -14.93 -1.73
CA LEU A 51 -0.48 -14.75 -3.18
C LEU A 51 0.59 -15.64 -3.80
N TRP A 52 1.78 -15.75 -3.18
CA TRP A 52 2.91 -16.56 -3.66
C TRP A 52 3.27 -17.69 -2.68
N PRO A 53 2.46 -18.76 -2.58
CA PRO A 53 2.67 -19.84 -1.59
C PRO A 53 3.97 -20.62 -1.81
N GLU A 54 4.50 -20.65 -3.04
CA GLU A 54 5.78 -21.33 -3.37
C GLU A 54 7.01 -20.50 -2.97
N HIS A 55 6.81 -19.27 -2.50
CA HIS A 55 7.86 -18.33 -2.15
C HIS A 55 7.73 -17.88 -0.70
N PRO A 56 8.35 -18.59 0.26
CA PRO A 56 8.27 -18.25 1.67
C PRO A 56 8.66 -16.79 1.94
N GLN A 57 7.80 -16.07 2.66
CA GLN A 57 8.07 -14.70 3.06
C GLN A 57 9.09 -14.68 4.21
N PRO A 58 10.15 -13.84 4.14
CA PRO A 58 11.10 -13.65 5.24
C PRO A 58 10.45 -13.05 6.49
N SER A 59 11.09 -13.19 7.65
CA SER A 59 10.58 -12.61 8.90
C SER A 59 11.03 -11.15 9.11
N ALA A 60 12.26 -10.82 8.73
CA ALA A 60 12.81 -9.48 8.88
C ALA A 60 12.15 -8.50 7.89
N TYR A 61 11.86 -7.28 8.35
CA TYR A 61 11.15 -6.29 7.52
C TYR A 61 11.92 -5.89 6.25
N ALA A 62 13.23 -5.68 6.36
CA ALA A 62 14.05 -5.34 5.21
C ALA A 62 14.03 -6.45 4.14
N GLU A 63 14.13 -7.71 4.58
CA GLU A 63 14.06 -8.88 3.69
C GLU A 63 12.66 -9.04 3.08
N ARG A 64 11.58 -8.75 3.83
CA ARG A 64 10.22 -8.71 3.29
C ARG A 64 10.05 -7.67 2.19
N CYS A 65 10.69 -6.50 2.35
CA CYS A 65 10.68 -5.46 1.33
C CYS A 65 11.44 -5.91 0.08
N ALA A 66 12.63 -6.50 0.23
CA ALA A 66 13.40 -7.04 -0.89
C ALA A 66 12.62 -8.14 -1.63
N TRP A 67 12.05 -9.10 -0.88
CA TRP A 67 11.20 -10.17 -1.39
C TRP A 67 10.00 -9.62 -2.17
N LEU A 68 9.38 -8.52 -1.72
CA LEU A 68 8.27 -7.88 -2.45
C LEU A 68 8.75 -7.26 -3.77
N LEU A 69 9.88 -6.56 -3.74
CA LEU A 69 10.45 -5.88 -4.91
C LEU A 69 10.90 -6.86 -6.00
N GLU A 70 11.45 -8.02 -5.62
CA GLU A 70 11.80 -9.11 -6.54
C GLU A 70 10.59 -9.61 -7.35
N ARG A 71 9.38 -9.47 -6.79
CA ARG A 71 8.11 -9.85 -7.43
C ARG A 71 7.47 -8.68 -8.18
N GLY A 72 8.18 -7.58 -8.36
CA GLY A 72 7.69 -6.39 -9.07
C GLY A 72 6.65 -5.58 -8.30
N LEU A 73 6.52 -5.79 -6.99
CA LEU A 73 5.58 -5.03 -6.16
C LEU A 73 6.29 -3.97 -5.32
N GLY A 74 5.69 -2.79 -5.26
CA GLY A 74 6.11 -1.70 -4.39
C GLY A 74 5.03 -1.34 -3.38
N LEU A 75 5.42 -0.67 -2.29
CA LEU A 75 4.52 -0.11 -1.28
C LEU A 75 4.71 1.40 -1.18
N TRP A 76 3.61 2.12 -1.08
CA TRP A 76 3.59 3.48 -0.58
C TRP A 76 2.20 3.82 -0.02
N ASP A 77 2.00 5.10 0.28
CA ASP A 77 0.74 5.67 0.72
C ASP A 77 0.35 6.84 -0.16
N VAL A 78 -0.94 7.17 -0.18
CA VAL A 78 -1.44 8.33 -0.92
C VAL A 78 -1.05 9.64 -0.26
N TYR A 79 -1.12 9.70 1.08
CA TYR A 79 -0.80 10.90 1.83
C TYR A 79 0.68 10.92 2.24
N ALA A 80 1.35 12.04 1.94
CA ALA A 80 2.72 12.35 2.39
C ALA A 80 2.74 12.80 3.85
N ALA A 81 1.74 13.57 4.26
CA ALA A 81 1.62 14.12 5.60
C ALA A 81 0.16 14.40 5.94
N CYS A 82 -0.19 14.35 7.23
CA CYS A 82 -1.50 14.76 7.70
C CYS A 82 -1.49 15.07 9.20
N GLU A 83 -2.57 15.69 9.66
CA GLU A 83 -2.94 15.71 11.07
C GLU A 83 -3.87 14.52 11.33
N ARG A 84 -3.55 13.67 12.31
CA ARG A 84 -4.39 12.51 12.64
C ARG A 84 -4.18 12.01 14.07
N GLU A 85 -5.26 11.98 14.85
CA GLU A 85 -5.31 11.19 16.08
C GLU A 85 -5.57 9.69 15.77
N GLY A 86 -4.76 8.81 16.36
CA GLY A 86 -4.89 7.36 16.19
C GLY A 86 -4.51 6.87 14.78
N SER A 87 -5.14 5.79 14.34
CA SER A 87 -4.84 5.13 13.04
C SER A 87 -6.04 5.06 12.09
N LEU A 88 -7.19 5.62 12.47
CA LEU A 88 -8.39 5.55 11.64
C LEU A 88 -8.32 6.62 10.56
N ASP A 89 -8.65 6.24 9.33
CA ASP A 89 -8.64 7.21 8.23
C ASP A 89 -9.68 8.32 8.42
N THR A 90 -10.80 8.02 9.09
CA THR A 90 -11.84 9.01 9.44
C THR A 90 -11.31 10.16 10.31
N SER A 91 -10.15 9.99 10.94
CA SER A 91 -9.48 11.00 11.76
C SER A 91 -8.46 11.83 10.97
N ILE A 92 -8.21 11.55 9.69
CA ILE A 92 -7.26 12.31 8.87
C ILE A 92 -7.80 13.72 8.59
N ARG A 93 -6.96 14.73 8.81
CA ARG A 93 -7.22 16.15 8.53
C ARG A 93 -6.00 16.76 7.83
N ASN A 94 -6.23 17.86 7.10
CA ASN A 94 -5.19 18.67 6.45
C ASN A 94 -4.15 17.84 5.66
N ALA A 95 -4.63 16.81 4.95
CA ALA A 95 -3.75 15.84 4.32
C ALA A 95 -3.07 16.41 3.07
N GLN A 96 -1.79 16.09 2.92
CA GLN A 96 -0.96 16.41 1.77
C GLN A 96 -0.69 15.13 0.99
N LEU A 97 -0.74 15.19 -0.33
CA LEU A 97 -0.50 14.03 -1.19
C LEU A 97 0.99 13.82 -1.44
N ASN A 98 1.37 12.56 -1.64
CA ASN A 98 2.69 12.21 -2.13
C ASN A 98 2.93 12.67 -3.58
N ASP A 99 4.20 12.88 -3.90
CA ASP A 99 4.63 13.26 -5.25
C ASP A 99 4.74 12.04 -6.17
N PHE A 100 3.64 11.75 -6.85
CA PHE A 100 3.57 10.67 -7.83
C PHE A 100 4.36 10.95 -9.11
N VAL A 101 4.70 12.22 -9.42
CA VAL A 101 5.54 12.56 -10.58
C VAL A 101 6.96 12.07 -10.33
N ALA A 102 7.52 12.41 -9.17
CA ALA A 102 8.85 11.96 -8.76
C ALA A 102 8.93 10.42 -8.67
N LEU A 103 7.86 9.76 -8.20
CA LEU A 103 7.79 8.31 -8.12
C LEU A 103 7.89 7.66 -9.51
N LYS A 104 7.17 8.18 -10.50
CA LYS A 104 7.16 7.62 -11.86
C LYS A 104 8.56 7.56 -12.48
N GLN A 105 9.44 8.50 -12.13
CA GLN A 105 10.83 8.52 -12.60
C GLN A 105 11.66 7.38 -12.00
N GLN A 106 11.33 6.92 -10.78
CA GLN A 106 12.03 5.82 -10.10
C GLN A 106 11.55 4.44 -10.56
N CYS A 107 10.32 4.34 -11.09
CA CYS A 107 9.65 3.10 -11.46
C CYS A 107 9.29 3.09 -12.96
N PRO A 108 10.27 2.97 -13.87
CA PRO A 108 10.02 3.00 -15.31
C PRO A 108 9.17 1.83 -15.82
N LEU A 109 9.10 0.72 -15.06
CA LEU A 109 8.29 -0.45 -15.40
C LEU A 109 6.90 -0.46 -14.76
N LEU A 110 6.49 0.64 -14.10
CA LEU A 110 5.21 0.70 -13.43
C LEU A 110 4.05 0.62 -14.44
N VAL A 111 3.15 -0.34 -14.23
CA VAL A 111 1.97 -0.59 -15.08
C VAL A 111 0.65 -0.31 -14.38
N ALA A 112 0.61 -0.29 -13.05
CA ALA A 112 -0.63 -0.05 -12.30
C ALA A 112 -0.42 0.44 -10.87
N ALA A 113 -1.45 1.10 -10.32
CA ALA A 113 -1.58 1.37 -8.90
C ALA A 113 -2.74 0.55 -8.30
N ALA A 114 -2.52 -0.08 -7.15
CA ALA A 114 -3.51 -0.90 -6.45
C ALA A 114 -3.79 -0.30 -5.06
N HIS A 115 -4.96 0.31 -4.89
CA HIS A 115 -5.31 1.06 -3.70
C HIS A 115 -5.89 0.15 -2.61
N ASN A 116 -5.17 0.03 -1.50
CA ASN A 116 -5.57 -0.74 -0.31
C ASN A 116 -6.65 0.00 0.49
N GLY A 117 -7.92 -0.28 0.16
CA GLY A 117 -9.07 0.28 0.87
C GLY A 117 -9.69 1.52 0.22
N GLY A 118 -10.82 1.94 0.78
CA GLY A 118 -11.66 2.99 0.20
C GLY A 118 -10.97 4.34 0.15
N GLU A 119 -10.30 4.74 1.23
CA GLU A 119 -9.61 6.04 1.31
C GLU A 119 -8.60 6.27 0.23
N SER A 120 -7.65 5.34 0.11
CA SER A 120 -6.64 5.38 -0.92
C SER A 120 -7.31 5.45 -2.30
N PHE A 121 -8.32 4.61 -2.55
CA PHE A 121 -8.98 4.53 -3.85
C PHE A 121 -9.77 5.80 -4.23
N ARG A 122 -10.22 6.63 -3.27
CA ARG A 122 -10.84 7.92 -3.59
C ARG A 122 -9.91 8.85 -4.38
N HIS A 123 -8.59 8.64 -4.27
CA HIS A 123 -7.58 9.40 -5.01
C HIS A 123 -7.18 8.77 -6.34
N ALA A 124 -7.78 7.63 -6.72
CA ALA A 124 -7.48 6.96 -7.98
C ALA A 124 -7.57 7.90 -9.20
N PRO A 125 -8.59 8.76 -9.39
CA PRO A 125 -8.62 9.66 -10.54
C PRO A 125 -7.40 10.59 -10.64
N ARG A 126 -6.91 11.08 -9.49
CA ARG A 126 -5.73 11.94 -9.44
C ARG A 126 -4.44 11.17 -9.69
N VAL A 127 -4.30 9.98 -9.10
CA VAL A 127 -3.16 9.09 -9.33
C VAL A 127 -3.10 8.68 -10.80
N GLN A 128 -4.23 8.32 -11.41
CA GLN A 128 -4.34 8.01 -12.84
C GLN A 128 -3.95 9.20 -13.71
N ALA A 129 -4.41 10.41 -13.38
CA ALA A 129 -4.06 11.61 -14.15
C ALA A 129 -2.55 11.92 -14.12
N VAL A 130 -1.88 11.67 -12.99
CA VAL A 130 -0.44 11.92 -12.84
C VAL A 130 0.40 10.80 -13.44
N LEU A 131 0.06 9.54 -13.15
CA LEU A 131 0.84 8.39 -13.59
C LEU A 131 0.55 7.99 -15.04
N GLY A 132 -0.66 8.23 -15.53
CA GLY A 132 -1.15 7.75 -16.82
C GLY A 132 -1.34 6.23 -16.85
N LEU A 133 -1.59 5.61 -15.69
CA LEU A 133 -1.70 4.17 -15.49
C LEU A 133 -3.05 3.81 -14.88
N PRO A 134 -3.59 2.60 -15.13
CA PRO A 134 -4.80 2.13 -14.47
C PRO A 134 -4.64 2.09 -12.94
N SER A 135 -5.76 2.27 -12.25
CA SER A 135 -5.82 2.12 -10.80
C SER A 135 -6.94 1.20 -10.37
N TYR A 136 -6.63 0.28 -9.46
CA TYR A 136 -7.53 -0.77 -9.00
C TYR A 136 -7.82 -0.61 -7.51
N ARG A 137 -9.01 -1.06 -7.07
CA ARG A 137 -9.38 -1.06 -5.66
C ARG A 137 -9.16 -2.43 -5.05
N LEU A 138 -8.36 -2.50 -3.99
CA LEU A 138 -8.20 -3.68 -3.16
C LEU A 138 -9.11 -3.62 -1.93
N PRO A 139 -9.64 -4.77 -1.45
CA PRO A 139 -10.19 -4.88 -0.11
C PRO A 139 -9.14 -4.46 0.92
N SER A 140 -9.53 -3.64 1.91
CA SER A 140 -8.58 -3.16 2.91
C SER A 140 -7.99 -4.30 3.74
N SER A 141 -6.67 -4.32 3.88
CA SER A 141 -5.91 -5.24 4.74
C SER A 141 -6.00 -4.89 6.24
N SER A 142 -6.53 -3.71 6.58
CA SER A 142 -6.67 -3.25 7.97
C SER A 142 -7.57 -4.17 8.80
N PRO A 143 -7.28 -4.34 10.11
CA PRO A 143 -8.20 -5.02 11.03
C PRO A 143 -9.56 -4.29 11.16
N ALA A 144 -9.62 -2.98 10.85
CA ALA A 144 -10.89 -2.24 10.84
C ALA A 144 -11.88 -2.75 9.78
N ASN A 145 -11.39 -3.43 8.73
CA ASN A 145 -12.22 -4.08 7.73
C ASN A 145 -12.61 -5.50 8.19
N ALA A 146 -13.24 -5.59 9.37
CA ALA A 146 -13.56 -6.85 10.06
C ALA A 146 -14.76 -7.60 9.42
N SER A 147 -15.59 -6.93 8.63
CA SER A 147 -16.69 -7.55 7.89
C SER A 147 -16.24 -8.41 6.69
N TRP A 148 -14.95 -8.36 6.35
CA TRP A 148 -14.36 -9.17 5.29
C TRP A 148 -13.49 -10.28 5.87
N SER A 149 -13.80 -11.54 5.54
CA SER A 149 -12.92 -12.67 5.87
C SER A 149 -11.57 -12.56 5.16
N PHE A 150 -10.56 -13.26 5.66
CA PHE A 150 -9.24 -13.29 5.04
C PHE A 150 -9.31 -13.82 3.60
N GLU A 151 -10.05 -14.91 3.37
CA GLU A 151 -10.22 -15.57 2.08
C GLU A 151 -10.89 -14.63 1.08
N ARG A 152 -11.90 -13.87 1.52
CA ARG A 152 -12.58 -12.88 0.68
C ARG A 152 -11.64 -11.73 0.30
N LYS A 153 -10.80 -11.27 1.23
CA LYS A 153 -9.74 -10.29 0.93
C LYS A 153 -8.78 -10.88 -0.11
N LEU A 154 -8.26 -12.09 0.14
CA LEU A 154 -7.30 -12.76 -0.72
C LEU A 154 -7.84 -12.95 -2.15
N ALA A 155 -9.11 -13.32 -2.31
CA ALA A 155 -9.73 -13.44 -3.62
C ALA A 155 -9.70 -12.11 -4.41
N GLY A 156 -10.07 -11.00 -3.78
CA GLY A 156 -10.02 -9.67 -4.42
C GLY A 156 -8.59 -9.21 -4.69
N TRP A 157 -7.63 -9.58 -3.84
CA TRP A 157 -6.22 -9.31 -4.09
C TRP A 157 -5.69 -10.09 -5.30
N ARG A 158 -6.01 -11.39 -5.42
CA ARG A 158 -5.64 -12.22 -6.58
C ARG A 158 -6.21 -11.68 -7.89
N GLU A 159 -7.48 -11.28 -7.89
CA GLU A 159 -8.14 -10.72 -9.07
C GLU A 159 -7.39 -9.48 -9.59
N VAL A 160 -7.03 -8.56 -8.70
CA VAL A 160 -6.28 -7.35 -9.09
C VAL A 160 -4.88 -7.72 -9.60
N MET A 161 -4.14 -8.60 -8.92
CA MET A 161 -2.80 -8.99 -9.40
C MET A 161 -2.88 -9.62 -10.81
N GLN A 162 -3.87 -10.48 -11.05
CA GLN A 162 -4.13 -11.05 -12.36
C GLN A 162 -4.43 -10.00 -13.43
N GLN A 163 -5.24 -8.97 -13.11
CA GLN A 163 -5.56 -7.86 -14.01
C GLN A 163 -4.34 -7.01 -14.37
N THR A 164 -3.38 -6.89 -13.44
CA THR A 164 -2.14 -6.13 -13.66
C THR A 164 -1.06 -6.92 -14.41
N GLY A 165 -1.26 -8.22 -14.63
CA GLY A 165 -0.26 -9.09 -15.26
C GLY A 165 0.82 -9.61 -14.31
N LEU A 166 0.77 -9.22 -13.03
CA LEU A 166 1.68 -9.67 -12.00
C LEU A 166 1.25 -11.07 -11.53
N ARG A 167 1.76 -12.10 -12.20
CA ARG A 167 1.56 -13.53 -11.88
C ARG A 167 2.77 -14.07 -11.14
N ASP A 168 2.60 -15.25 -10.54
CA ASP A 168 3.71 -16.04 -9.97
C ASP A 168 4.88 -16.17 -10.95
#